data_AF-A0A3B5Y2F6-F1
#
_entry.id   AF-A0A3B5Y2F6-F1
#
_cell.length_a   1.000
_cell.length_b   1.000
_cell.length_c   1.000
_cell.angle_alpha   90.00
_cell.angle_beta   90.00
_cell.angle_gamma   90.00
#
_symmetry.space_group_name_H-M   'P 1'
#
loop_
_entity.id
_entity.type
_entity.pdbx_description
1 polymer ?
#
loop_
_entity_poly.entity_id
_entity_poly.type
_entity_poly.pdbx_seq_one_letter_code
_entity_poly.pdbx_strand_id
1 'polypeptide(L)'
;MKITVIVLCVVVALFGVASAVLGSIAEGTKLTRNDIEVYSNECVYPDNPAYALALLAALLLLLAQITASTVGGCCGRCKPRGAGFSGSKPVAKSKRATGAALCVLSWIMALIAERFFLVGAAMNIPMTRETSQGRGCHAVNDGVFMMGAILSIVATVFGIISYIMLYAAAAGANTTMGAVAGPSSAGEIRLDGIAIGHPVAAQQHAQAV
;
A
#
# COMPACT_ATOMS: atom_id res chain seq x y z
N MET A 1 14.73 -14.53 -1.12
CA MET A 1 13.63 -13.66 -1.59
C MET A 1 13.31 -14.04 -3.03
N LYS A 2 12.05 -14.15 -3.46
CA LYS A 2 11.73 -14.55 -4.85
C LYS A 2 12.16 -13.43 -5.82
N ILE A 3 12.64 -13.80 -7.00
CA ILE A 3 13.10 -12.85 -8.05
C ILE A 3 12.00 -11.81 -8.35
N THR A 4 10.74 -12.23 -8.45
CA THR A 4 9.60 -11.33 -8.69
C THR A 4 9.49 -10.20 -7.67
N VAL A 5 9.80 -10.45 -6.38
CA VAL A 5 9.76 -9.42 -5.33
C VAL A 5 10.86 -8.38 -5.57
N ILE A 6 12.05 -8.84 -5.94
CA ILE A 6 13.19 -7.95 -6.24
C ILE A 6 12.85 -7.09 -7.46
N VAL A 7 12.35 -7.69 -8.54
CA VAL A 7 11.95 -6.98 -9.76
C VAL A 7 10.91 -5.91 -9.46
N LEU A 8 9.87 -6.23 -8.67
CA LEU A 8 8.84 -5.26 -8.31
C LEU A 8 9.37 -4.12 -7.44
N CYS A 9 10.26 -4.40 -6.48
CA CYS A 9 10.91 -3.35 -5.70
C CYS A 9 11.73 -2.41 -6.60
N VAL A 10 12.46 -2.96 -7.58
CA VAL A 10 13.24 -2.16 -8.54
C VAL A 10 12.32 -1.30 -9.40
N VAL A 11 11.24 -1.86 -9.94
CA VAL A 11 10.26 -1.10 -10.74
C VAL A 11 9.63 0.04 -9.93
N VAL A 12 9.20 -0.24 -8.70
CA VAL A 12 8.63 0.77 -7.79
C VAL A 12 9.66 1.85 -7.47
N ALA A 13 10.91 1.47 -7.19
CA ALA A 13 11.98 2.42 -6.93
C ALA A 13 12.27 3.32 -8.14
N LEU A 14 12.30 2.76 -9.36
CA LEU A 14 12.50 3.52 -10.59
C LEU A 14 11.38 4.54 -10.82
N PHE A 15 10.12 4.15 -10.65
CA PHE A 15 9.00 5.08 -10.77
C PHE A 15 9.04 6.17 -9.70
N GLY A 16 9.33 5.83 -8.44
CA GLY A 16 9.44 6.80 -7.36
C GLY A 16 10.59 7.80 -7.57
N VAL A 17 11.77 7.33 -7.98
CA VAL A 17 12.92 8.18 -8.28
C VAL A 17 12.66 9.06 -9.50
N ALA A 18 12.10 8.51 -10.58
CA ALA A 18 11.75 9.28 -11.76
C ALA A 18 10.70 10.37 -11.44
N SER A 19 9.69 10.05 -10.63
CA SER A 19 8.73 11.03 -10.12
C SER A 19 9.44 12.18 -9.38
N ALA A 20 10.35 11.86 -8.46
CA ALA A 20 11.07 12.87 -7.70
C ALA A 20 11.95 13.75 -8.58
N VAL A 21 12.68 13.15 -9.52
CA VAL A 21 13.53 13.90 -10.47
C VAL A 21 12.68 14.85 -11.32
N LEU A 22 11.58 14.38 -11.89
CA LEU A 22 10.67 15.23 -12.67
C LEU A 22 10.06 16.35 -11.83
N GLY A 23 9.68 16.08 -10.58
CA GLY A 23 9.21 17.09 -9.63
C GLY A 23 10.27 18.16 -9.35
N SER A 24 11.53 17.77 -9.15
CA SER A 24 12.64 18.72 -8.97
C SER A 24 12.93 19.55 -10.22
N ILE A 25 12.83 18.96 -11.42
CA ILE A 25 12.99 19.71 -12.68
C ILE A 25 11.80 20.66 -12.88
N ALA A 26 10.58 20.24 -12.53
CA ALA A 26 9.40 21.10 -12.55
C ALA A 26 9.58 22.31 -11.62
N GLU A 27 10.20 22.15 -10.45
CA GLU A 27 10.54 23.26 -9.56
C GLU A 27 11.47 24.29 -10.24
N GLY A 28 12.49 23.81 -10.97
CA GLY A 28 13.44 24.69 -11.66
C GLY A 28 12.90 25.35 -12.93
N THR A 29 11.75 24.90 -13.43
CA THR A 29 11.18 25.35 -14.72
C THR A 29 9.78 25.95 -14.60
N LYS A 30 9.29 26.11 -13.38
CA LYS A 30 8.00 26.73 -13.09
C LYS A 30 8.02 28.22 -13.42
N LEU A 31 6.84 28.76 -13.68
CA LEU A 31 6.64 30.19 -13.86
C LEU A 31 6.92 30.96 -12.57
N THR A 32 7.73 31.99 -12.71
CA THR A 32 7.97 33.00 -11.68
C THR A 32 7.03 34.19 -11.89
N ARG A 33 7.01 35.15 -10.95
CA ARG A 33 6.19 36.36 -11.11
C ARG A 33 6.55 37.19 -12.33
N ASN A 34 7.80 37.12 -12.79
CA ASN A 34 8.28 37.90 -13.92
C ASN A 34 7.86 37.29 -15.27
N ASP A 35 7.51 36.01 -15.28
CA ASP A 35 7.09 35.29 -16.50
C ASP A 35 5.59 35.45 -16.78
N ILE A 36 4.82 36.01 -15.84
CA ILE A 36 3.38 36.20 -15.96
C ILE A 36 3.12 37.63 -16.45
N GLU A 37 2.58 37.76 -17.65
CA GLU A 37 2.20 39.06 -18.18
C GLU A 37 0.83 39.47 -17.61
N VAL A 38 0.75 40.70 -17.10
CA VAL A 38 -0.46 41.23 -16.48
C VAL A 38 -0.98 42.39 -17.31
N TYR A 39 -2.12 42.16 -17.96
CA TYR A 39 -2.92 43.20 -18.59
C TYR A 39 -4.06 43.59 -17.66
N SER A 40 -4.63 44.78 -17.85
CA SER A 40 -5.58 45.39 -16.90
C SER A 40 -6.59 44.39 -16.32
N ASN A 41 -7.18 43.48 -17.09
CA ASN A 41 -8.12 42.48 -16.58
C ASN A 41 -7.71 41.03 -16.89
N GLU A 42 -6.47 40.76 -17.27
CA GLU A 42 -6.05 39.44 -17.75
C GLU A 42 -4.64 39.10 -17.26
N CYS A 43 -4.40 37.85 -16.87
CA CYS A 43 -3.06 37.31 -16.67
C CYS A 43 -2.77 36.29 -17.77
N VAL A 44 -1.69 36.49 -18.52
CA VAL A 44 -1.26 35.53 -19.55
C VAL A 44 -0.17 34.64 -18.95
N TYR A 45 -0.44 33.34 -18.90
CA TYR A 45 0.53 32.33 -18.48
C TYR A 45 1.13 31.68 -19.74
N PRO A 46 2.43 31.84 -20.01
CA PRO A 46 3.06 31.28 -21.20
C PRO A 46 3.29 29.77 -21.07
N ASP A 47 3.57 29.14 -22.21
CA ASP A 47 3.98 27.74 -22.29
C ASP A 47 5.22 27.47 -21.44
N ASN A 48 5.14 26.44 -20.62
CA ASN A 48 6.22 26.04 -19.72
C ASN A 48 6.23 24.51 -19.55
N PRO A 49 7.41 23.90 -19.35
CA PRO A 49 7.52 22.46 -19.19
C PRO A 49 7.09 21.98 -17.79
N ALA A 50 7.06 22.84 -16.77
CA ALA A 50 6.72 22.47 -15.40
C ALA A 50 5.33 21.82 -15.28
N TYR A 51 4.35 22.31 -16.04
CA TYR A 51 3.02 21.71 -16.11
C TYR A 51 3.07 20.21 -16.50
N ALA A 52 3.71 19.90 -17.63
CA ALA A 52 3.78 18.53 -18.14
C ALA A 52 4.65 17.63 -17.25
N LEU A 53 5.78 18.14 -16.77
CA LEU A 53 6.68 17.42 -15.87
C LEU A 53 6.00 17.04 -14.55
N ALA A 54 5.21 17.94 -13.97
CA ALA A 54 4.48 17.68 -12.75
C ALA A 54 3.35 16.64 -12.92
N LEU A 55 2.62 16.67 -14.05
CA LEU A 55 1.64 15.63 -14.37
C LEU A 55 2.29 14.26 -14.55
N LEU A 56 3.44 14.20 -15.22
CA LEU A 56 4.18 12.96 -15.38
C LEU A 56 4.74 12.45 -14.05
N ALA A 57 5.23 13.34 -13.18
CA ALA A 57 5.65 13.00 -11.84
C ALA A 57 4.50 12.38 -11.02
N ALA A 58 3.33 13.03 -11.02
CA ALA A 58 2.13 12.51 -10.36
C ALA A 58 1.73 11.12 -10.87
N LEU A 59 1.73 10.91 -12.20
CA LEU A 59 1.42 9.63 -12.82
C LEU A 59 2.40 8.53 -12.39
N LEU A 60 3.71 8.80 -12.42
CA LEU A 60 4.73 7.82 -12.02
C LEU A 60 4.61 7.46 -10.54
N LEU A 61 4.35 8.42 -9.66
CA LEU A 61 4.12 8.15 -8.26
C LEU A 61 2.89 7.27 -8.04
N LEU A 62 1.79 7.56 -8.75
CA LEU A 62 0.58 6.74 -8.70
C LEU A 62 0.87 5.29 -9.14
N LEU A 63 1.62 5.11 -10.23
CA LEU A 63 2.03 3.79 -10.71
C LEU A 63 2.93 3.06 -9.70
N ALA A 64 3.85 3.76 -9.03
CA ALA A 64 4.67 3.20 -7.96
C ALA A 64 3.79 2.66 -6.81
N GLN A 65 2.80 3.43 -6.39
CA GLN A 65 1.91 3.07 -5.29
C GLN A 65 0.96 1.92 -5.62
N ILE A 66 0.38 1.91 -6.82
CA ILE A 66 -0.47 0.80 -7.30
C ILE A 66 0.37 -0.49 -7.36
N THR A 67 1.58 -0.42 -7.91
CA THR A 67 2.48 -1.58 -8.03
C THR A 67 2.87 -2.13 -6.65
N ALA A 68 3.22 -1.26 -5.69
CA ALA A 68 3.53 -1.69 -4.32
C ALA A 68 2.32 -2.31 -3.59
N SER A 69 1.10 -1.82 -3.88
CA SER A 69 -0.12 -2.21 -3.16
C SER A 69 -0.81 -3.47 -3.68
N THR A 70 -0.77 -3.69 -4.99
CA THR A 70 -1.40 -4.86 -5.65
C THR A 70 -0.77 -6.19 -5.25
N VAL A 71 0.53 -6.18 -4.92
CA VAL A 71 1.28 -7.41 -4.60
C VAL A 71 1.45 -7.62 -3.09
N GLY A 72 1.29 -6.57 -2.27
CA GLY A 72 1.39 -6.61 -0.81
C GLY A 72 0.07 -6.90 -0.07
N GLY A 73 -1.09 -6.81 -0.73
CA GLY A 73 -2.39 -6.98 -0.07
C GLY A 73 -2.78 -5.83 0.86
N CYS A 74 -2.27 -4.62 0.57
CA CYS A 74 -2.56 -3.41 1.35
C CYS A 74 -4.05 -3.03 1.34
N CYS A 75 -4.78 -3.41 0.29
CA CYS A 75 -6.24 -3.46 0.32
C CYS A 75 -6.67 -4.63 1.21
N GLY A 76 -6.82 -4.38 2.51
CA GLY A 76 -7.28 -5.33 3.53
C GLY A 76 -8.68 -5.93 3.33
N ARG A 77 -9.20 -5.95 2.10
CA ARG A 77 -10.57 -6.37 1.76
C ARG A 77 -10.67 -7.57 0.80
N CYS A 78 -9.57 -8.08 0.25
CA CYS A 78 -9.63 -9.11 -0.80
C CYS A 78 -8.69 -10.33 -0.58
N LYS A 79 -8.91 -11.13 0.47
CA LYS A 79 -9.04 -12.61 0.43
C LYS A 79 -9.45 -13.16 1.83
N PRO A 80 -10.10 -14.33 1.89
CA PRO A 80 -11.36 -14.53 2.60
C PRO A 80 -11.19 -14.53 4.13
N ARG A 81 -12.27 -14.19 4.83
CA ARG A 81 -12.52 -14.72 6.17
C ARG A 81 -12.55 -16.25 6.07
N GLY A 82 -11.39 -16.88 6.18
CA GLY A 82 -11.24 -18.33 6.01
C GLY A 82 -10.08 -18.92 6.80
N ALA A 83 -9.25 -18.11 7.46
CA ALA A 83 -8.38 -18.60 8.51
C ALA A 83 -9.11 -18.35 9.83
N GLY A 84 -9.74 -19.41 10.35
CA GLY A 84 -10.15 -19.46 11.74
C GLY A 84 -8.99 -19.05 12.65
N PHE A 85 -9.35 -18.64 13.85
CA PHE A 85 -8.48 -18.38 14.98
C PHE A 85 -7.53 -19.58 15.24
N SER A 86 -6.48 -19.71 14.45
CA SER A 86 -5.45 -20.74 14.58
C SER A 86 -4.11 -20.06 14.71
N GLY A 87 -3.41 -20.38 15.79
CA GLY A 87 -2.35 -19.61 16.40
C GLY A 87 -1.14 -19.36 15.49
N SER A 88 -1.12 -18.23 14.79
CA SER A 88 0.12 -17.66 14.27
C SER A 88 0.98 -17.14 15.43
N LYS A 89 2.27 -17.50 15.48
CA LYS A 89 3.24 -16.99 16.50
C LYS A 89 3.09 -15.46 16.67
N PRO A 90 3.12 -14.90 17.90
CA PRO A 90 2.88 -13.48 18.15
C PRO A 90 3.80 -12.54 17.34
N VAL A 91 5.02 -13.00 17.02
CA VAL A 91 6.01 -12.29 16.20
C VAL A 91 5.61 -12.13 14.72
N ALA A 92 4.83 -13.06 14.15
CA ALA A 92 4.37 -12.96 12.76
C ALA A 92 3.20 -11.96 12.61
N LYS A 93 2.38 -11.83 13.66
CA LYS A 93 1.27 -10.87 13.73
C LYS A 93 1.77 -9.42 13.81
N SER A 94 2.83 -9.16 14.59
CA SER A 94 3.40 -7.81 14.71
C SER A 94 4.02 -7.30 13.41
N LYS A 95 4.81 -8.13 12.71
CA LYS A 95 5.43 -7.75 11.42
C LYS A 95 4.41 -7.42 10.34
N ARG A 96 3.30 -8.18 10.29
CA ARG A 96 2.19 -7.89 9.36
C ARG A 96 1.48 -6.57 9.70
N ALA A 97 1.28 -6.28 10.99
CA ALA A 97 0.69 -5.02 11.43
C ALA A 97 1.59 -3.81 11.09
N THR A 98 2.90 -3.92 11.32
CA THR A 98 3.87 -2.89 10.91
C THR A 98 3.88 -2.68 9.40
N GLY A 99 3.88 -3.76 8.61
CA GLY A 99 3.80 -3.67 7.15
C GLY A 99 2.52 -2.98 6.68
N ALA A 100 1.37 -3.28 7.29
CA ALA A 100 0.10 -2.63 6.96
C ALA A 100 0.10 -1.13 7.33
N ALA A 101 0.64 -0.77 8.50
CA ALA A 101 0.77 0.62 8.93
C ALA A 101 1.66 1.43 7.96
N LEU A 102 2.82 0.87 7.57
CA LEU A 102 3.69 1.50 6.57
C LEU A 102 3.03 1.66 5.21
N CYS A 103 2.13 0.75 4.83
CA CYS A 103 1.37 0.93 3.60
C CYS A 103 0.39 2.10 3.68
N VAL A 104 -0.36 2.21 4.79
CA VAL A 104 -1.29 3.33 4.98
C VAL A 104 -0.52 4.66 4.97
N LEU A 105 0.61 4.71 5.67
CA LEU A 105 1.48 5.88 5.66
C LEU A 105 2.02 6.19 4.27
N SER A 106 2.43 5.20 3.47
CA SER A 106 2.92 5.45 2.10
C SER A 106 1.83 6.07 1.22
N TRP A 107 0.59 5.58 1.29
CA TRP A 107 -0.53 6.17 0.57
C TRP A 107 -0.85 7.59 1.00
N ILE A 108 -0.84 7.87 2.30
CA ILE A 108 -1.07 9.23 2.81
C ILE A 108 -0.01 10.18 2.24
N MET A 109 1.27 9.80 2.33
CA MET A 109 2.38 10.61 1.83
C MET A 109 2.32 10.79 0.32
N ALA A 110 1.96 9.73 -0.42
CA ALA A 110 1.80 9.80 -1.87
C ALA A 110 0.65 10.71 -2.29
N LEU A 111 -0.51 10.64 -1.62
CA LEU A 111 -1.63 11.53 -1.91
C LEU A 111 -1.27 12.99 -1.64
N ILE A 112 -0.53 13.26 -0.56
CA ILE A 112 -0.04 14.62 -0.28
C ILE A 112 0.93 15.08 -1.39
N ALA A 113 1.92 14.26 -1.76
CA ALA A 113 2.86 14.56 -2.84
C ALA A 113 2.15 14.82 -4.17
N GLU A 114 1.15 14.01 -4.51
CA GLU A 114 0.32 14.17 -5.70
C GLU A 114 -0.45 15.48 -5.68
N ARG A 115 -0.98 15.92 -4.52
CA ARG A 115 -1.59 17.26 -4.41
C ARG A 115 -0.57 18.37 -4.68
N PHE A 116 0.66 18.26 -4.17
CA PHE A 116 1.72 19.23 -4.48
C PHE A 116 1.98 19.31 -5.99
N PHE A 117 2.10 18.17 -6.67
CA PHE A 117 2.29 18.14 -8.12
C PHE A 117 1.10 18.70 -8.89
N LEU A 118 -0.14 18.32 -8.54
CA LEU A 118 -1.35 18.75 -9.25
C LEU A 118 -1.65 20.24 -9.03
N VAL A 119 -1.48 20.75 -7.80
CA VAL A 119 -1.64 22.20 -7.53
C VAL A 119 -0.56 22.98 -8.26
N GLY A 120 0.70 22.52 -8.20
CA GLY A 120 1.78 23.14 -8.94
C GLY A 120 1.53 23.15 -10.45
N ALA A 121 1.07 22.02 -11.02
CA ALA A 121 0.67 21.93 -12.42
C ALA A 121 -0.46 22.91 -12.75
N ALA A 122 -1.52 22.93 -11.95
CA ALA A 122 -2.66 23.84 -12.14
C ALA A 122 -2.23 25.31 -12.14
N MET A 123 -1.26 25.69 -11.30
CA MET A 123 -0.70 27.05 -11.25
C MET A 123 0.24 27.37 -12.42
N ASN A 124 0.65 26.37 -13.20
CA ASN A 124 1.53 26.48 -14.36
C ASN A 124 0.82 26.13 -15.68
N ILE A 125 -0.51 26.02 -15.72
CA ILE A 125 -1.24 25.76 -16.97
C ILE A 125 -1.01 26.95 -17.92
N PRO A 126 -0.58 26.72 -19.17
CA PRO A 126 -0.49 27.76 -20.18
C PRO A 126 -1.89 28.17 -20.63
N MET A 127 -2.33 29.34 -20.16
CA MET A 127 -3.65 29.88 -20.46
C MET A 127 -3.71 31.37 -20.07
N THR A 128 -4.63 32.09 -20.70
CA THR A 128 -5.02 33.42 -20.24
C THR A 128 -6.11 33.29 -19.18
N ARG A 129 -5.97 34.01 -18.07
CA ARG A 129 -6.93 34.03 -16.96
C ARG A 129 -7.51 35.42 -16.82
N GLU A 130 -8.83 35.52 -16.92
CA GLU A 130 -9.55 36.74 -16.57
C GLU A 130 -9.37 37.07 -15.08
N THR A 131 -9.13 38.34 -14.79
CA THR A 131 -8.97 38.87 -13.44
C THR A 131 -9.68 40.19 -13.24
N SER A 132 -9.95 40.49 -11.97
CA SER A 132 -10.45 41.79 -11.55
C SER A 132 -9.28 42.77 -11.46
N GLN A 133 -9.08 43.59 -12.48
CA GLN A 133 -8.06 44.64 -12.49
C GLN A 133 -6.63 44.11 -12.20
N GLY A 134 -6.24 42.96 -12.76
CA GLY A 134 -4.93 42.34 -12.56
C GLY A 134 -4.71 41.75 -11.16
N ARG A 135 -5.70 41.83 -10.25
CA ARG A 135 -5.64 41.15 -8.95
C ARG A 135 -5.93 39.66 -9.13
N GLY A 136 -5.06 38.83 -8.57
CA GLY A 136 -5.19 37.37 -8.60
C GLY A 136 -4.18 36.65 -9.47
N CYS A 137 -3.30 37.37 -10.18
CA CYS A 137 -2.16 36.75 -10.86
C CYS A 137 -1.17 36.22 -9.80
N HIS A 138 -1.03 34.91 -9.73
CA HIS A 138 -0.19 34.26 -8.75
C HIS A 138 0.72 33.23 -9.42
N ALA A 139 2.01 33.36 -9.16
CA ALA A 139 2.99 32.32 -9.41
C ALA A 139 2.96 31.29 -8.27
N VAL A 140 3.40 30.07 -8.56
CA VAL A 140 3.51 29.04 -7.52
C VAL A 140 4.67 29.39 -6.57
N ASN A 141 4.48 29.16 -5.28
CA ASN A 141 5.53 29.43 -4.29
C ASN A 141 6.75 28.51 -4.47
N ASP A 142 7.88 28.95 -3.93
CA ASP A 142 9.10 28.15 -3.86
C ASP A 142 8.94 26.92 -2.99
N GLY A 143 9.45 25.80 -3.49
CA GLY A 143 9.46 24.51 -2.83
C GLY A 143 8.20 23.66 -3.01
N VAL A 144 7.17 24.12 -3.73
CA VAL A 144 5.93 23.34 -3.91
C VAL A 144 6.20 22.00 -4.61
N PHE A 145 6.90 22.00 -5.74
CA PHE A 145 7.23 20.76 -6.43
C PHE A 145 8.34 20.00 -5.71
N MET A 146 9.28 20.70 -5.07
CA MET A 146 10.34 20.07 -4.27
C MET A 146 9.79 19.26 -3.08
N MET A 147 8.80 19.80 -2.36
CA MET A 147 8.14 19.08 -1.27
C MET A 147 7.38 17.86 -1.80
N GLY A 148 6.73 17.99 -2.97
CA GLY A 148 6.16 16.84 -3.68
C GLY A 148 7.21 15.77 -4.00
N ALA A 149 8.37 16.18 -4.52
CA ALA A 149 9.48 15.28 -4.85
C ALA A 149 10.01 14.54 -3.60
N ILE A 150 10.26 15.24 -2.50
CA ILE A 150 10.72 14.63 -1.24
C ILE A 150 9.68 13.64 -0.70
N LEU A 151 8.42 14.05 -0.64
CA LEU A 151 7.33 13.18 -0.16
C LEU A 151 7.14 11.96 -1.05
N SER A 152 7.36 12.07 -2.37
CA SER A 152 7.29 10.94 -3.30
C SER A 152 8.37 9.88 -3.02
N ILE A 153 9.58 10.29 -2.65
CA ILE A 153 10.66 9.37 -2.22
C ILE A 153 10.27 8.68 -0.90
N VAL A 154 9.81 9.46 0.09
CA VAL A 154 9.41 8.91 1.39
C VAL A 154 8.27 7.89 1.24
N ALA A 155 7.25 8.23 0.43
CA ALA A 155 6.16 7.33 0.10
C ALA A 155 6.66 6.05 -0.56
N THR A 156 7.56 6.17 -1.55
CA THR A 156 8.15 5.02 -2.25
C THR A 156 8.92 4.10 -1.29
N VAL A 157 9.74 4.66 -0.41
CA VAL A 157 10.51 3.89 0.59
C VAL A 157 9.57 3.13 1.53
N PHE A 158 8.56 3.80 2.08
CA PHE A 158 7.56 3.14 2.93
C PHE A 158 6.76 2.08 2.18
N GLY A 159 6.42 2.33 0.90
CA GLY A 159 5.75 1.37 0.02
C GLY A 159 6.58 0.10 -0.20
N ILE A 160 7.88 0.24 -0.48
CA ILE A 160 8.80 -0.89 -0.67
C ILE A 160 8.97 -1.70 0.63
N ILE A 161 9.21 -1.02 1.77
CA ILE A 161 9.37 -1.70 3.06
C ILE A 161 8.08 -2.46 3.42
N SER A 162 6.93 -1.80 3.26
CA SER A 162 5.62 -2.42 3.46
C SER A 162 5.44 -3.67 2.60
N TYR A 163 5.73 -3.56 1.29
CA TYR A 163 5.64 -4.66 0.35
C TYR A 163 6.47 -5.87 0.79
N ILE A 164 7.74 -5.66 1.15
CA ILE A 164 8.63 -6.72 1.62
C ILE A 164 8.09 -7.38 2.90
N MET A 165 7.65 -6.58 3.88
CA MET A 165 7.11 -7.08 5.15
C MET A 165 5.84 -7.91 4.95
N LEU A 166 4.91 -7.42 4.14
CA LEU A 166 3.64 -8.10 3.86
C LEU A 166 3.86 -9.38 3.03
N TYR A 167 4.76 -9.33 2.05
CA TYR A 167 5.16 -10.50 1.27
C TYR A 167 5.79 -11.58 2.16
N ALA A 168 6.72 -11.20 3.06
CA ALA A 168 7.35 -12.14 3.98
C ALA A 168 6.35 -12.77 4.96
N ALA A 169 5.41 -11.98 5.47
CA ALA A 169 4.34 -12.48 6.35
C ALA A 169 3.41 -13.48 5.65
N ALA A 170 3.08 -13.25 4.38
CA ALA A 170 2.27 -14.16 3.58
C ALA A 170 3.01 -15.46 3.24
N ALA A 171 4.29 -15.39 2.88
CA ALA A 171 5.10 -16.56 2.58
C ALA A 171 5.25 -17.50 3.79
N GLY A 172 5.44 -16.95 5.00
CA GLY A 172 5.54 -17.74 6.23
C GLY A 172 4.25 -18.46 6.63
N ALA A 173 3.08 -17.93 6.26
CA ALA A 173 1.79 -18.56 6.53
C ALA A 173 1.52 -19.78 5.61
N ASN A 174 2.04 -19.77 4.38
CA ASN A 174 1.89 -20.90 3.46
C ASN A 174 2.75 -22.11 3.86
N THR A 175 3.93 -21.88 4.43
CA THR A 175 4.79 -22.98 4.91
C THR A 175 4.16 -23.74 6.08
N THR A 176 3.36 -23.07 6.92
CA THR A 176 2.67 -23.70 8.06
C THR A 176 1.45 -24.54 7.66
N MET A 177 0.87 -24.33 6.48
CA MET A 177 -0.23 -25.15 5.95
C MET A 177 0.24 -26.38 5.17
N GLY A 178 1.53 -26.47 4.83
CA GLY A 178 2.13 -27.62 4.14
C GLY A 178 2.65 -28.74 5.06
N ALA A 179 2.67 -28.53 6.38
CA ALA A 179 3.02 -29.54 7.37
C ALA A 179 1.77 -30.31 7.83
N VAL A 180 1.14 -31.06 6.92
CA VAL A 180 0.19 -32.11 7.29
C VAL A 180 0.99 -33.32 7.73
N ALA A 181 0.65 -33.84 8.91
CA ALA A 181 1.34 -34.89 9.64
C ALA A 181 1.74 -36.09 8.76
N GLY A 182 3.02 -36.44 8.79
CA GLY A 182 3.46 -37.79 8.41
C GLY A 182 2.95 -38.81 9.45
N PRO A 183 2.63 -40.05 9.06
CA PRO A 183 2.14 -41.06 9.99
C PRO A 183 3.31 -41.50 10.88
N SER A 184 3.32 -41.06 12.14
CA SER A 184 4.27 -41.59 13.14
C SER A 184 3.71 -42.88 13.72
N SER A 185 4.20 -44.00 13.21
CA SER A 185 4.14 -45.31 13.85
C SER A 185 5.04 -45.33 15.10
N ALA A 186 4.45 -45.43 16.29
CA ALA A 186 5.00 -46.08 17.50
C ALA A 186 4.17 -45.67 18.73
N GLY A 187 3.50 -46.63 19.36
CA GLY A 187 2.73 -46.42 20.59
C GLY A 187 1.91 -47.64 20.95
N GLU A 188 2.57 -48.58 21.63
CA GLU A 188 2.05 -49.83 22.16
C GLU A 188 0.76 -49.65 22.98
N ILE A 189 -0.32 -50.37 22.62
CA ILE A 189 -1.58 -50.39 23.36
C ILE A 189 -1.49 -51.52 24.39
N ARG A 190 -1.23 -51.17 25.65
CA ARG A 190 -1.42 -52.05 26.80
C ARG A 190 -2.91 -52.05 27.16
N LEU A 191 -3.57 -53.18 26.94
CA LEU A 191 -5.01 -53.38 27.17
C LEU A 191 -5.20 -54.15 28.49
N ASP A 192 -5.49 -53.46 29.59
CA ASP A 192 -6.01 -54.06 30.82
C ASP A 192 -7.10 -53.15 31.38
N GLY A 193 -8.34 -53.64 31.41
CA GLY A 193 -9.47 -52.93 32.03
C GLY A 193 -10.83 -53.31 31.45
N ILE A 194 -11.33 -54.50 31.80
CA ILE A 194 -12.74 -54.89 31.63
C ILE A 194 -13.46 -54.69 32.98
N ALA A 195 -14.55 -53.91 32.98
CA ALA A 195 -15.70 -54.12 33.87
C ALA A 195 -16.96 -53.53 33.21
N ILE A 196 -17.84 -54.42 32.77
CA ILE A 196 -19.11 -54.16 32.07
C ILE A 196 -20.23 -53.85 33.08
N GLY A 197 -21.06 -52.86 32.76
CA GLY A 197 -22.23 -52.44 33.55
C GLY A 197 -23.40 -53.42 33.47
N HIS A 198 -24.09 -53.59 34.60
CA HIS A 198 -25.39 -54.24 34.73
C HIS A 198 -26.54 -53.32 34.25
N PRO A 199 -27.57 -53.85 33.58
CA PRO A 199 -28.92 -53.31 33.66
C PRO A 199 -29.84 -54.21 34.48
N VAL A 200 -30.57 -53.61 35.43
CA VAL A 200 -31.72 -54.21 36.12
C VAL A 200 -32.98 -53.88 35.31
N ALA A 201 -33.73 -54.88 34.89
CA ALA A 201 -35.09 -54.74 34.38
C ALA A 201 -36.01 -55.76 35.07
N ALA A 202 -37.22 -55.31 35.36
CA ALA A 202 -38.12 -55.86 36.34
C ALA A 202 -38.92 -57.11 35.90
N GLN A 203 -39.28 -57.84 36.95
CA GLN A 203 -40.16 -58.98 37.16
C GLN A 203 -41.51 -58.96 36.39
N GLN A 204 -41.84 -60.07 35.72
CA GLN A 204 -43.23 -60.52 35.57
C GLN A 204 -43.31 -62.03 35.79
N HIS A 205 -43.90 -62.42 36.92
CA HIS A 205 -44.46 -63.75 37.16
C HIS A 205 -45.88 -63.78 36.57
N ALA A 206 -46.18 -64.82 35.79
CA ALA A 206 -47.54 -65.29 35.57
C ALA A 206 -47.52 -66.83 35.48
N GLN A 207 -48.57 -67.44 36.02
CA GLN A 207 -48.68 -68.81 36.53
C GLN A 207 -48.81 -69.93 35.50
N ALA A 208 -48.46 -71.13 35.98
CA ALA A 208 -48.86 -72.51 35.66
C ALA A 208 -50.02 -72.72 34.65
N VAL A 209 -49.90 -73.71 33.75
CA VAL A 209 -50.13 -75.17 33.95
C VAL A 209 -49.28 -75.93 32.92
#